data_AF-A0A4Y4CV09-F1
#
_entry.id   AF-A0A4Y4CV09-F1
#
_cell.length_a   1.000
_cell.length_b   1.000
_cell.length_c   1.000
_cell.angle_alpha   90.00
_cell.angle_beta   90.00
_cell.angle_gamma   90.00
#
_symmetry.space_group_name_H-M   'P 1'
#
loop_
_entity.id
_entity.type
_entity.pdbx_description
1 polymer ?
#
loop_
_entity_poly.entity_id
_entity_poly.type
_entity_poly.pdbx_seq_one_letter_code
_entity_poly.pdbx_strand_id
1 'polypeptide(L)'
;MSSSNINLESAPLDNFSECHSGIVRHLNDLDSLVPLLEPARQAHRLAAEAVRFFRASIFEHHNEEEKDLFPAVIANANAGEERNKAQEAVDRLVREHRHLESVWSKLEPQLDAIAHGGAGEVDVEAIKLLVGNYQAHAKYEEDVFLPLAKAVLSRQGEHMAALGLRIHMRHTPLQVTPF
;
A
#
# COMPACT_ATOMS: atom_id res chain seq x y z
N MET A 1 58.08 -12.98 -55.76
CA MET A 1 58.19 -13.20 -54.31
C MET A 1 58.70 -11.92 -53.68
N SER A 2 57.86 -11.24 -52.89
CA SER A 2 58.34 -10.48 -51.74
C SER A 2 57.14 -10.33 -50.82
N SER A 3 57.03 -11.28 -49.91
CA SER A 3 55.99 -11.37 -48.90
C SER A 3 56.12 -10.20 -47.93
N SER A 4 54.95 -9.67 -47.61
CA SER A 4 54.59 -8.85 -46.47
C SER A 4 55.43 -9.13 -45.22
N ASN A 5 56.08 -8.09 -44.70
CA ASN A 5 56.47 -8.01 -43.30
C ASN A 5 55.84 -6.74 -42.73
N ILE A 6 54.51 -6.79 -42.58
CA ILE A 6 53.79 -5.88 -41.69
C ILE A 6 53.56 -6.67 -40.41
N ASN A 7 54.48 -6.58 -39.47
CA ASN A 7 54.09 -6.56 -38.07
C ASN A 7 55.25 -6.18 -37.16
N LEU A 8 54.93 -5.37 -36.14
CA LEU A 8 55.46 -5.35 -34.76
C LEU A 8 55.60 -3.95 -34.12
N GLU A 9 54.98 -2.92 -34.71
CA GLU A 9 54.78 -1.63 -34.02
C GLU A 9 53.30 -1.23 -34.00
N SER A 10 52.40 -2.14 -33.63
CA SER A 10 51.10 -1.71 -33.09
C SER A 10 51.42 -0.92 -31.81
N ALA A 11 51.41 0.40 -31.94
CA ALA A 11 52.14 1.31 -31.08
C ALA A 11 51.56 1.33 -29.65
N PRO A 12 52.38 1.51 -28.61
CA PRO A 12 51.93 1.68 -27.23
C PRO A 12 50.79 2.71 -27.08
N LEU A 13 50.73 3.71 -27.96
CA LEU A 13 49.73 4.78 -27.98
C LEU A 13 48.33 4.35 -28.44
N ASP A 14 48.21 3.32 -29.29
CA ASP A 14 46.91 2.77 -29.70
C ASP A 14 46.26 2.03 -28.52
N ASN A 15 47.08 1.30 -27.76
CA ASN A 15 46.69 0.66 -26.50
C ASN A 15 46.25 1.68 -25.42
N PHE A 16 46.81 2.89 -25.43
CA PHE A 16 46.36 4.00 -24.57
C PHE A 16 45.00 4.58 -25.03
N SER A 17 44.77 4.69 -26.35
CA SER A 17 43.50 5.19 -26.89
C SER A 17 42.35 4.20 -26.67
N GLU A 18 42.63 2.90 -26.76
CA GLU A 18 41.69 1.83 -26.38
C GLU A 18 41.39 1.81 -24.87
N CYS A 19 42.34 2.19 -24.03
CA CYS A 19 42.11 2.37 -22.60
C CYS A 19 41.08 3.50 -22.33
N HIS A 20 41.18 4.63 -23.04
CA HIS A 20 40.19 5.71 -22.90
C HIS A 20 38.79 5.32 -23.38
N SER A 21 38.65 4.58 -24.48
CA SER A 21 37.34 4.12 -24.94
C SER A 21 36.69 3.16 -23.93
N GLY A 22 37.48 2.29 -23.31
CA GLY A 22 37.05 1.44 -22.18
C GLY A 22 36.61 2.26 -20.97
N ILE A 23 37.39 3.27 -20.56
CA ILE A 23 37.04 4.16 -19.43
C ILE A 23 35.74 4.92 -19.72
N VAL A 24 35.62 5.53 -20.90
CA VAL A 24 34.41 6.29 -21.28
C VAL A 24 33.17 5.38 -21.30
N ARG A 25 33.31 4.13 -21.77
CA ARG A 25 32.22 3.16 -21.69
C ARG A 25 31.78 2.90 -20.25
N HIS A 26 32.72 2.65 -19.33
CA HIS A 26 32.39 2.46 -17.92
C HIS A 26 31.78 3.70 -17.26
N LEU A 27 32.18 4.91 -17.67
CA LEU A 27 31.57 6.15 -17.18
C LEU A 27 30.15 6.34 -17.73
N ASN A 28 29.87 5.93 -18.97
CA ASN A 28 28.51 5.95 -19.51
C ASN A 28 27.61 4.91 -18.82
N ASP A 29 28.16 3.75 -18.45
CA ASP A 29 27.44 2.76 -17.65
C ASP A 29 27.10 3.33 -16.26
N LEU A 30 27.99 4.12 -15.66
CA LEU A 30 27.73 4.85 -14.41
C LEU A 30 26.66 5.93 -14.58
N ASP A 31 26.68 6.70 -15.67
CA ASP A 31 25.64 7.71 -15.98
C ASP A 31 24.26 7.07 -16.17
N SER A 32 24.22 5.84 -16.67
CA SER A 32 22.98 5.05 -16.80
C SER A 32 22.31 4.73 -15.46
N LEU A 33 23.00 4.89 -14.32
CA LEU A 33 22.39 4.79 -12.99
C LEU A 33 21.54 6.01 -12.62
N VAL A 34 21.87 7.20 -13.14
CA VAL A 34 21.18 8.46 -12.79
C VAL A 34 19.65 8.37 -12.91
N PRO A 35 19.07 7.88 -14.03
CA PRO A 35 17.62 7.76 -14.14
C PRO A 35 17.00 6.69 -13.23
N LEU A 36 17.79 5.76 -12.67
CA LEU A 36 17.32 4.70 -11.78
C LEU A 36 17.28 5.12 -10.31
N LEU A 37 18.06 6.13 -9.92
CA LEU A 37 18.21 6.55 -8.52
C LEU A 37 16.91 7.11 -7.93
N GLU A 38 16.19 7.97 -8.65
CA GLU A 38 14.94 8.54 -8.10
C GLU A 38 13.80 7.53 -8.03
N PRO A 39 13.54 6.69 -9.06
CA PRO A 39 12.56 5.60 -8.95
C PRO A 39 12.84 4.65 -7.78
N ALA A 40 14.12 4.30 -7.53
CA ALA A 40 14.49 3.47 -6.40
C ALA A 40 14.16 4.15 -5.06
N ARG A 41 14.54 5.43 -4.89
CA ARG A 41 14.19 6.21 -3.69
C ARG A 41 12.69 6.33 -3.50
N GLN A 42 11.92 6.56 -4.57
CA GLN A 42 10.48 6.64 -4.52
C GLN A 42 9.86 5.31 -4.04
N ALA A 43 10.33 4.18 -4.55
CA ALA A 43 9.89 2.86 -4.10
C ALA A 43 10.14 2.66 -2.59
N HIS A 44 11.34 3.03 -2.10
CA HIS A 44 11.65 2.97 -0.67
C HIS A 44 10.72 3.85 0.18
N ARG A 45 10.46 5.10 -0.26
CA ARG A 45 9.55 6.01 0.44
C ARG A 45 8.13 5.45 0.53
N LEU A 46 7.58 4.98 -0.61
CA LEU A 46 6.22 4.45 -0.69
C LEU A 46 6.05 3.19 0.15
N ALA A 47 7.02 2.27 0.11
CA ALA A 47 6.97 1.06 0.92
C ALA A 47 6.99 1.38 2.43
N ALA A 48 7.87 2.30 2.84
CA ALA A 48 7.95 2.75 4.23
C ALA A 48 6.65 3.42 4.70
N GLU A 49 6.03 4.23 3.83
CA GLU A 49 4.76 4.88 4.11
C GLU A 49 3.61 3.88 4.22
N ALA A 50 3.52 2.92 3.30
CA ALA A 50 2.51 1.87 3.33
C ALA A 50 2.56 1.08 4.64
N VAL A 51 3.76 0.68 5.10
CA VAL A 51 3.94 -0.04 6.36
C VAL A 51 3.46 0.78 7.56
N ARG A 52 3.82 2.07 7.62
CA ARG A 52 3.35 2.97 8.69
C ARG A 52 1.83 3.16 8.65
N PHE A 53 1.28 3.42 7.47
CA PHE A 53 -0.12 3.73 7.27
C PHE A 53 -1.02 2.54 7.64
N PHE A 54 -0.69 1.33 7.16
CA PHE A 54 -1.53 0.16 7.43
C PHE A 54 -1.64 -0.11 8.94
N ARG A 55 -0.49 -0.05 9.64
CA ARG A 55 -0.44 -0.29 11.08
C ARG A 55 -1.13 0.79 11.90
N ALA A 56 -0.89 2.07 11.57
CA ALA A 56 -1.38 3.19 12.38
C ALA A 56 -2.81 3.60 12.06
N SER A 57 -3.32 3.27 10.86
CA SER A 57 -4.62 3.75 10.40
C SER A 57 -5.61 2.62 10.15
N ILE A 58 -5.26 1.60 9.36
CA ILE A 58 -6.23 0.56 8.97
C ILE A 58 -6.60 -0.35 10.15
N PHE A 59 -5.60 -0.86 10.89
CA PHE A 59 -5.89 -1.70 12.05
C PHE A 59 -6.65 -0.95 13.16
N GLU A 60 -6.26 0.30 13.42
CA GLU A 60 -6.95 1.12 14.42
C GLU A 60 -8.39 1.40 14.00
N HIS A 61 -8.63 1.73 12.73
CA HIS A 61 -9.96 1.93 12.16
C HIS A 61 -10.85 0.70 12.33
N HIS A 62 -10.42 -0.48 11.85
CA HIS A 62 -11.17 -1.73 11.99
C HIS A 62 -11.43 -2.08 13.46
N ASN A 63 -10.48 -1.79 14.34
CA ASN A 63 -10.62 -2.01 15.77
C ASN A 63 -11.65 -1.07 16.42
N GLU A 64 -11.72 0.21 16.03
CA GLU A 64 -12.77 1.14 16.49
C GLU A 64 -14.16 0.67 16.03
N GLU A 65 -14.27 0.17 14.79
CA GLU A 65 -15.53 -0.37 14.27
C GLU A 65 -16.00 -1.60 15.03
N GLU A 66 -15.12 -2.58 15.24
CA GLU A 66 -15.45 -3.83 15.90
C GLU A 66 -15.70 -3.67 17.40
N LYS A 67 -15.04 -2.71 18.07
CA LYS A 67 -15.22 -2.46 19.51
C LYS A 67 -16.39 -1.54 19.81
N ASP A 68 -16.61 -0.53 18.99
CA ASP A 68 -17.54 0.54 19.30
C ASP A 68 -18.73 0.59 18.34
N LEU A 69 -18.49 0.70 17.03
CA LEU A 69 -19.57 0.93 16.05
C LEU A 69 -20.49 -0.27 15.91
N PHE A 70 -19.95 -1.44 15.58
CA PHE A 70 -20.72 -2.63 15.29
C PHE A 70 -21.56 -3.05 16.50
N PRO A 71 -21.00 -3.14 17.73
CA PRO A 71 -21.80 -3.45 18.92
C PRO A 71 -22.90 -2.40 19.18
N ALA A 72 -22.60 -1.11 18.99
CA ALA A 72 -23.60 -0.06 19.15
C ALA A 72 -24.76 -0.20 18.16
N VAL A 73 -24.49 -0.53 16.90
CA VAL A 73 -25.54 -0.75 15.89
C VAL A 73 -26.39 -1.98 16.26
N ILE A 74 -25.77 -3.10 16.62
CA ILE A 74 -26.49 -4.34 16.97
C ILE A 74 -27.33 -4.18 18.25
N ALA A 75 -26.83 -3.43 19.23
CA ALA A 75 -27.54 -3.17 20.48
C ALA A 75 -28.80 -2.31 20.29
N ASN A 76 -28.77 -1.39 19.32
CA ASN A 76 -29.82 -0.40 19.08
C ASN A 76 -30.75 -0.72 17.89
N ALA A 77 -30.45 -1.78 17.14
CA ALA A 77 -31.31 -2.26 16.06
C ALA A 77 -32.61 -2.87 16.62
N ASN A 78 -33.73 -2.57 15.96
CA ASN A 78 -35.02 -3.15 16.27
C ASN A 78 -35.00 -4.66 16.03
N ALA A 79 -35.66 -5.40 16.93
CA ALA A 79 -35.80 -6.84 16.78
C ALA A 79 -36.49 -7.22 15.45
N GLY A 80 -36.06 -8.33 14.86
CA GLY A 80 -36.55 -8.81 13.57
C GLY A 80 -35.61 -8.45 12.43
N GLU A 81 -36.17 -8.04 11.30
CA GLU A 81 -35.44 -7.88 10.03
C GLU A 81 -34.27 -6.88 10.11
N GLU A 82 -34.43 -5.76 10.83
CA GLU A 82 -33.38 -4.74 10.95
C GLU A 82 -32.15 -5.28 11.68
N ARG A 83 -32.34 -5.95 12.83
CA ARG A 83 -31.24 -6.58 13.56
C ARG A 83 -30.58 -7.70 12.76
N ASN A 84 -31.34 -8.51 12.03
CA ASN A 84 -30.78 -9.57 11.19
C ASN A 84 -29.88 -8.98 10.08
N LYS A 85 -30.36 -7.94 9.38
CA LYS A 85 -29.56 -7.24 8.36
C LYS A 85 -28.30 -6.61 8.94
N ALA A 86 -28.40 -6.01 10.13
CA ALA A 86 -27.24 -5.44 10.81
C ALA A 86 -26.22 -6.53 11.17
N GLN A 87 -26.66 -7.66 11.70
CA GLN A 87 -25.78 -8.77 12.05
C GLN A 87 -25.10 -9.36 10.81
N GLU A 88 -25.83 -9.59 9.72
CA GLU A 88 -25.28 -10.09 8.46
C GLU A 88 -24.22 -9.16 7.87
N ALA A 89 -24.46 -7.84 7.93
CA ALA A 89 -23.51 -6.83 7.48
C ALA A 89 -22.24 -6.80 8.34
N VAL A 90 -22.40 -6.79 9.67
CA VAL A 90 -21.27 -6.84 10.62
C VAL A 90 -20.45 -8.10 10.42
N ASP A 91 -21.08 -9.28 10.35
CA ASP A 91 -20.39 -10.55 10.16
C ASP A 91 -19.60 -10.55 8.84
N ARG A 92 -20.13 -9.91 7.80
CA ARG A 92 -19.41 -9.74 6.53
C ARG A 92 -18.20 -8.81 6.68
N LEU A 93 -18.37 -7.63 7.25
CA LEU A 93 -17.29 -6.64 7.42
C LEU A 93 -16.14 -7.23 8.26
N VAL A 94 -16.45 -7.90 9.36
CA VAL A 94 -15.44 -8.58 10.19
C VAL A 94 -14.68 -9.63 9.38
N ARG A 95 -15.35 -10.44 8.54
CA ARG A 95 -14.65 -11.39 7.67
C ARG A 95 -13.75 -10.70 6.66
N GLU A 96 -14.20 -9.58 6.09
CA GLU A 96 -13.41 -8.76 5.16
C GLU A 96 -12.18 -8.16 5.86
N HIS A 97 -12.31 -7.63 7.08
CA HIS A 97 -11.18 -7.18 7.90
C HIS A 97 -10.15 -8.30 8.06
N ARG A 98 -10.57 -9.46 8.57
CA ARG A 98 -9.64 -10.59 8.78
C ARG A 98 -8.96 -11.03 7.50
N HIS A 99 -9.65 -10.97 6.35
CA HIS A 99 -9.04 -11.27 5.06
C HIS A 99 -7.98 -10.23 4.66
N LEU A 100 -8.30 -8.93 4.76
CA LEU A 100 -7.38 -7.83 4.46
C LEU A 100 -6.12 -7.91 5.32
N GLU A 101 -6.26 -8.11 6.63
CA GLU A 101 -5.14 -8.25 7.55
C GLU A 101 -4.29 -9.48 7.25
N SER A 102 -4.90 -10.59 6.81
CA SER A 102 -4.17 -11.79 6.39
C SER A 102 -3.39 -11.59 5.09
N VAL A 103 -3.87 -10.76 4.17
CA VAL A 103 -3.11 -10.40 2.96
C VAL A 103 -1.96 -9.48 3.36
N TRP A 104 -2.23 -8.49 4.20
CA TRP A 104 -1.23 -7.55 4.70
C TRP A 104 -0.08 -8.24 5.44
N SER A 105 -0.35 -9.21 6.32
CA SER A 105 0.70 -9.90 7.07
C SER A 105 1.74 -10.62 6.21
N LYS A 106 1.40 -10.95 4.96
CA LYS A 106 2.33 -11.52 3.97
C LYS A 106 3.12 -10.44 3.24
N LEU A 107 2.50 -9.29 2.99
CA LEU A 107 3.10 -8.15 2.28
C LEU A 107 4.01 -7.31 3.16
N GLU A 108 3.67 -7.11 4.43
CA GLU A 108 4.39 -6.27 5.39
C GLU A 108 5.91 -6.55 5.40
N PRO A 109 6.40 -7.79 5.58
CA PRO A 109 7.84 -8.04 5.60
C PRO A 109 8.53 -7.76 4.24
N GLN A 110 7.81 -7.92 3.12
CA GLN A 110 8.36 -7.67 1.79
C GLN A 110 8.49 -6.15 1.56
N LEU A 111 7.46 -5.38 1.93
CA LEU A 111 7.48 -3.93 1.86
C LEU A 111 8.47 -3.31 2.85
N ASP A 112 8.62 -3.87 4.05
CA ASP A 112 9.62 -3.44 5.02
C ASP A 112 11.05 -3.67 4.50
N ALA A 113 11.29 -4.80 3.81
CA ALA A 113 12.57 -5.04 3.14
C ALA A 113 12.85 -4.01 2.04
N ILE A 114 11.86 -3.68 1.19
CA ILE A 114 12.01 -2.59 0.21
C ILE A 114 12.28 -1.27 0.91
N ALA A 115 11.55 -0.93 1.97
CA ALA A 115 11.71 0.33 2.69
C ALA A 115 13.16 0.57 3.18
N HIS A 116 13.88 -0.51 3.53
CA HIS A 116 15.25 -0.46 4.02
C HIS A 116 16.32 -0.71 2.94
N GLY A 117 15.97 -0.66 1.65
CA GLY A 117 16.93 -0.82 0.56
C GLY A 117 17.23 -2.27 0.18
N GLY A 118 16.45 -3.23 0.68
CA GLY A 118 16.57 -4.64 0.32
C GLY A 118 16.11 -4.90 -1.13
N ALA A 119 16.68 -5.92 -1.76
CA ALA A 119 16.32 -6.39 -3.10
C ALA A 119 15.01 -7.21 -3.13
N GLY A 120 14.10 -6.94 -2.19
CA GLY A 120 12.93 -7.79 -1.94
C GLY A 120 12.00 -7.83 -3.14
N GLU A 121 11.78 -9.03 -3.69
CA GLU A 121 10.64 -9.29 -4.57
C GLU A 121 9.37 -9.07 -3.75
N VAL A 122 8.52 -8.16 -4.20
CA VAL A 122 7.19 -7.95 -3.64
C VAL A 122 6.16 -8.62 -4.53
N ASP A 123 5.23 -9.32 -3.90
CA ASP A 123 4.11 -9.93 -4.58
C ASP A 123 3.16 -8.85 -5.12
N VAL A 124 3.32 -8.53 -6.40
CA VAL A 124 2.53 -7.53 -7.12
C VAL A 124 1.05 -7.90 -7.18
N GLU A 125 0.73 -9.19 -7.27
CA GLU A 125 -0.66 -9.64 -7.32
C GLU A 125 -1.32 -9.52 -5.94
N ALA A 126 -0.59 -9.80 -4.86
CA ALA A 126 -1.07 -9.54 -3.51
C ALA A 126 -1.32 -8.04 -3.26
N ILE A 127 -0.48 -7.13 -3.78
CA ILE A 127 -0.76 -5.68 -3.71
C ILE A 127 -2.08 -5.34 -4.40
N LYS A 128 -2.26 -5.80 -5.65
CA LYS A 128 -3.48 -5.51 -6.42
C LYS A 128 -4.72 -6.07 -5.73
N LEU A 129 -4.61 -7.28 -5.19
CA LEU A 129 -5.68 -7.93 -4.44
C LEU A 129 -6.03 -7.14 -3.17
N LEU A 130 -5.03 -6.70 -2.40
CA LEU A 130 -5.25 -5.88 -1.20
C LEU A 130 -5.99 -4.59 -1.54
N VAL A 131 -5.52 -3.86 -2.56
CA VAL A 131 -6.14 -2.59 -3.00
C VAL A 131 -7.57 -2.82 -3.47
N GLY A 132 -7.80 -3.82 -4.33
CA GLY A 132 -9.14 -4.13 -4.85
C GLY A 132 -10.11 -4.57 -3.75
N ASN A 133 -9.65 -5.40 -2.82
CA ASN A 133 -10.46 -5.87 -1.70
C ASN A 133 -10.80 -4.71 -0.75
N TYR A 134 -9.86 -3.83 -0.44
CA TYR A 134 -10.11 -2.69 0.44
C TYR A 134 -11.10 -1.70 -0.19
N GLN A 135 -10.98 -1.45 -1.50
CA GLN A 135 -11.95 -0.62 -2.23
C GLN A 135 -13.36 -1.23 -2.21
N ALA A 136 -13.48 -2.54 -2.39
CA ALA A 136 -14.76 -3.24 -2.34
C ALA A 136 -15.37 -3.24 -0.93
N HIS A 137 -14.52 -3.43 0.08
CA HIS A 137 -14.87 -3.36 1.50
C HIS A 137 -15.41 -1.97 1.88
N ALA A 138 -14.63 -0.91 1.65
CA ALA A 138 -15.04 0.47 1.93
C ALA A 138 -16.33 0.84 1.18
N LYS A 139 -16.47 0.42 -0.09
CA LYS A 139 -17.70 0.63 -0.85
C LYS A 139 -18.92 -0.04 -0.21
N TYR A 140 -18.78 -1.29 0.24
CA TYR A 140 -19.88 -1.98 0.89
C TYR A 140 -20.26 -1.30 2.21
N GLU A 141 -19.28 -0.87 2.98
CA GLU A 141 -19.52 -0.12 4.20
C GLU A 141 -20.26 1.19 3.95
N GLU A 142 -19.79 2.02 3.02
CA GLU A 142 -20.40 3.31 2.64
C GLU A 142 -21.81 3.15 2.05
N ASP A 143 -22.02 2.18 1.17
CA ASP A 143 -23.29 2.03 0.45
C ASP A 143 -24.36 1.27 1.25
N VAL A 144 -23.94 0.40 2.19
CA VAL A 144 -24.85 -0.54 2.85
C VAL A 144 -24.83 -0.40 4.36
N PHE A 145 -23.67 -0.50 4.99
CA PHE A 145 -23.59 -0.54 6.45
C PHE A 145 -23.80 0.82 7.09
N LEU A 146 -23.11 1.88 6.63
CA LEU A 146 -23.22 3.22 7.20
C LEU A 146 -24.64 3.82 7.08
N PRO A 147 -25.39 3.65 5.97
CA PRO A 147 -26.79 4.07 5.90
C PRO A 147 -27.68 3.35 6.94
N LEU A 148 -27.47 2.04 7.13
CA LEU A 148 -28.17 1.25 8.15
C LEU A 148 -27.80 1.73 9.56
N ALA A 149 -26.50 1.88 9.84
CA ALA A 149 -25.98 2.36 11.12
C ALA A 149 -26.55 3.74 11.44
N LYS A 150 -26.58 4.66 10.47
CA LYS A 150 -27.19 5.98 10.63
C LYS A 150 -28.67 5.88 10.96
N ALA A 151 -29.45 5.08 10.24
CA ALA A 151 -30.87 4.89 10.48
C ALA A 151 -31.14 4.30 11.88
N VAL A 152 -30.27 3.41 12.36
CA VAL A 152 -30.35 2.80 13.69
C VAL A 152 -30.01 3.79 14.80
N LEU A 153 -28.85 4.44 14.70
CA LEU A 153 -28.28 5.25 15.77
C LEU A 153 -28.93 6.64 15.88
N SER A 154 -29.48 7.19 14.79
CA SER A 154 -30.15 8.51 14.83
C SER A 154 -31.39 8.54 15.74
N ARG A 155 -31.95 7.38 16.08
CA ARG A 155 -33.13 7.25 16.93
C ARG A 155 -32.81 7.35 18.42
N GLN A 156 -31.54 7.24 18.80
CA GLN A 156 -31.07 7.15 20.19
C GLN A 156 -30.55 8.50 20.74
N GLY A 157 -30.75 9.59 20.02
CA GLY A 157 -30.35 10.95 20.42
C GLY A 157 -28.98 11.41 19.89
N GLU A 158 -28.67 12.70 20.09
CA GLU A 158 -27.51 13.37 19.49
C GLU A 158 -26.15 12.73 19.84
N HIS A 159 -26.03 12.07 21.00
CA HIS A 159 -24.78 11.44 21.44
C HIS A 159 -24.36 10.23 20.59
N MET A 160 -25.33 9.45 20.09
CA MET A 160 -25.10 8.30 19.21
C MET A 160 -24.95 8.71 17.75
N ALA A 161 -25.65 9.76 17.32
CA ALA A 161 -25.36 10.43 16.06
C ALA A 161 -23.92 10.97 16.02
N ALA A 162 -23.41 11.49 17.14
CA ALA A 162 -22.02 11.91 17.29
C ALA A 162 -21.03 10.75 17.36
N LEU A 163 -21.42 9.52 17.71
CA LEU A 163 -20.55 8.33 17.58
C LEU A 163 -20.34 8.00 16.09
N GLY A 164 -21.43 7.92 15.32
CA GLY A 164 -21.35 7.74 13.87
C GLY A 164 -20.56 8.86 13.17
N LEU A 165 -20.68 10.10 13.63
CA LEU A 165 -19.91 11.24 13.10
C LEU A 165 -18.43 11.23 13.53
N ARG A 166 -18.12 10.78 14.76
CA ARG A 166 -16.73 10.70 15.27
C ARG A 166 -15.89 9.66 14.54
N ILE A 167 -16.49 8.55 14.14
CA ILE A 167 -15.81 7.50 13.37
C ILE A 167 -15.53 8.00 11.95
N HIS A 168 -16.50 8.66 11.31
CA HIS A 168 -16.31 9.22 9.97
C HIS A 168 -15.31 10.40 9.95
N MET A 169 -15.23 11.22 11.01
CA MET A 169 -14.36 12.40 11.06
C MET A 169 -12.90 12.13 11.46
N ARG A 170 -12.61 11.03 12.18
CA ARG A 170 -11.22 10.65 12.51
C ARG A 170 -10.44 10.09 11.31
N HIS A 171 -11.13 9.83 10.20
CA HIS A 171 -10.55 9.43 8.92
C HIS A 171 -10.80 10.46 7.82
N THR A 172 -10.82 11.76 8.17
CA THR A 172 -10.47 12.78 7.16
C THR A 172 -9.17 12.27 6.54
N PRO A 173 -9.15 11.98 5.22
CA PRO A 173 -7.99 11.36 4.60
C PRO A 173 -6.81 12.23 5.03
N LEU A 174 -5.78 11.60 5.61
CA LEU A 174 -4.46 12.22 5.65
C LEU A 174 -4.32 12.83 4.26
N GLN A 175 -4.28 14.16 4.19
CA GLN A 175 -4.03 14.83 2.93
C GLN A 175 -2.74 14.18 2.46
N VAL A 176 -2.85 13.28 1.48
CA VAL A 176 -1.71 12.75 0.76
C VAL A 176 -1.19 13.99 0.10
N THR A 177 -0.21 14.61 0.75
CA THR A 177 0.46 15.77 0.22
C THR A 177 1.23 15.19 -0.96
N PRO A 178 0.89 15.54 -2.21
CA PRO A 178 1.58 14.98 -3.34
C PRO A 178 2.96 15.63 -3.36
N PHE A 179 3.97 14.91 -2.90
CA PHE A 179 5.37 15.24 -3.14
C PHE A 179 6.13 13.98 -3.59
#